data_AF-R2RD21-F1
#
_entry.id   AF-R2RD21-F1
#
_cell.length_a   1.000
_cell.length_b   1.000
_cell.length_c   1.000
_cell.angle_alpha   90.00
_cell.angle_beta   90.00
_cell.angle_gamma   90.00
#
_symmetry.space_group_name_H-M   'P 1'
#
loop_
_entity.id
_entity.type
_entity.pdbx_description
1 polymer ?
#
loop_
_entity_poly.entity_id
_entity_poly.type
_entity_poly.pdbx_seq_one_letter_code
_entity_poly.pdbx_strand_id
1 'polypeptide(L)'
;MSNVEIKSGDLSEVISSASKAESAMRASLDVAKALVSSSSGYDQTWTGESKDSYLMYLGIVKQYHEDLAKCVKSYKKAVTELQKDIDSFDSSEMGEIRGI
;
A
#
# COMPACT_ATOMS: atom_id res chain seq x y z
N MET A 1 -7.21 16.52 -26.65
CA MET A 1 -7.54 15.89 -25.36
C MET A 1 -7.86 14.43 -25.67
N SER A 2 -7.03 13.50 -25.21
CA SER A 2 -7.25 12.07 -25.44
C SER A 2 -8.54 11.64 -24.75
N ASN A 3 -9.35 10.83 -25.44
CA ASN A 3 -10.55 10.23 -24.88
C ASN A 3 -10.14 9.27 -23.75
N VAL A 4 -10.15 9.74 -22.51
CA VAL A 4 -9.86 8.91 -21.32
C VAL A 4 -11.16 8.26 -20.92
N GLU A 5 -11.34 7.00 -21.32
CA GLU A 5 -12.49 6.19 -20.97
C GLU A 5 -12.12 5.33 -19.74
N ILE A 6 -12.66 5.67 -18.57
CA ILE A 6 -12.45 4.90 -17.34
C ILE A 6 -13.58 3.88 -17.24
N LYS A 7 -13.23 2.59 -17.32
CA LYS A 7 -14.19 1.50 -17.14
C LYS A 7 -14.47 1.30 -15.65
N SER A 8 -15.65 1.70 -15.19
CA SER A 8 -16.05 1.63 -13.77
C SER A 8 -16.06 0.20 -13.19
N GLY A 9 -16.39 -0.81 -14.00
CA GLY A 9 -16.30 -2.23 -13.61
C GLY A 9 -14.86 -2.61 -13.20
N ASP A 10 -13.89 -2.18 -13.99
CA ASP A 10 -12.46 -2.44 -13.76
C ASP A 10 -11.95 -1.70 -12.51
N LEU A 11 -12.54 -0.55 -12.17
CA LEU A 11 -12.12 0.26 -11.01
C LEU A 11 -12.50 -0.40 -9.67
N SER A 12 -13.66 -1.04 -9.58
CA SER A 12 -14.07 -1.77 -8.37
C SER A 12 -13.16 -2.97 -8.07
N GLU A 13 -12.74 -3.70 -9.10
CA GLU A 13 -11.80 -4.81 -9.00
C GLU A 13 -10.40 -4.34 -8.60
N VAL A 14 -9.98 -3.18 -9.13
CA VAL A 14 -8.73 -2.51 -8.77
C VAL A 14 -8.73 -2.11 -7.28
N ILE A 15 -9.81 -1.52 -6.76
CA ILE A 15 -9.93 -1.15 -5.34
C ILE A 15 -9.90 -2.39 -4.44
N SER A 16 -10.59 -3.46 -4.85
CA SER A 16 -10.57 -4.74 -4.13
C SER A 16 -9.16 -5.34 -4.07
N SER A 17 -8.47 -5.34 -5.21
CA SER A 17 -7.08 -5.82 -5.31
C SER A 17 -6.11 -4.96 -4.49
N ALA A 18 -6.27 -3.63 -4.53
CA ALA A 18 -5.48 -2.70 -3.71
C ALA A 18 -5.67 -2.95 -2.21
N SER A 19 -6.90 -3.25 -1.78
CA SER A 19 -7.20 -3.56 -0.36
C SER A 19 -6.55 -4.88 0.10
N LYS A 20 -6.55 -5.91 -0.77
CA LYS A 20 -5.83 -7.17 -0.50
C LYS A 20 -4.33 -6.95 -0.43
N ALA A 21 -3.78 -6.18 -1.36
CA ALA A 21 -2.36 -5.84 -1.38
C ALA A 21 -1.94 -5.05 -0.14
N GLU A 22 -2.74 -4.07 0.30
CA GLU A 22 -2.48 -3.31 1.53
C GLU A 22 -2.43 -4.24 2.75
N SER A 23 -3.39 -5.15 2.86
CA SER A 23 -3.47 -6.11 3.97
C SER A 23 -2.26 -7.05 3.97
N ALA A 24 -1.87 -7.58 2.81
CA ALA A 24 -0.70 -8.44 2.67
C ALA A 24 0.61 -7.70 3.00
N MET A 25 0.77 -6.45 2.54
CA MET A 25 1.95 -5.64 2.84
C MET A 25 2.04 -5.26 4.33
N ARG A 26 0.91 -4.98 4.98
CA ARG A 26 0.88 -4.75 6.44
C ARG A 26 1.30 -5.99 7.20
N ALA A 27 0.74 -7.16 6.87
CA ALA A 27 1.13 -8.42 7.48
C ALA A 27 2.63 -8.72 7.28
N SER A 28 3.14 -8.50 6.07
CA SER A 28 4.56 -8.68 5.76
C SER A 28 5.46 -7.73 6.56
N LEU A 29 5.04 -6.47 6.74
CA LEU A 29 5.75 -5.51 7.57
C LEU A 29 5.76 -5.91 9.04
N ASP A 30 4.64 -6.43 9.56
CA ASP A 30 4.55 -6.90 10.94
C ASP A 30 5.49 -8.09 11.19
N VAL A 31 5.61 -9.01 10.23
CA VAL A 31 6.61 -10.10 10.26
C VAL A 31 8.03 -9.54 10.29
N ALA A 32 8.36 -8.57 9.43
CA ALA A 32 9.68 -7.95 9.41
C ALA A 32 10.02 -7.24 10.75
N LYS A 33 9.05 -6.54 11.35
CA LYS A 33 9.21 -5.90 12.66
C LYS A 33 9.41 -6.93 13.78
N ALA A 34 8.66 -8.03 13.75
CA ALA A 34 8.80 -9.11 14.71
C ALA A 34 10.20 -9.74 14.62
N LEU A 35 10.70 -9.97 13.39
CA LEU A 35 12.03 -10.52 13.15
C LEU A 35 13.16 -9.61 13.65
N VAL A 36 13.07 -8.30 13.40
CA VAL A 36 14.04 -7.33 13.94
C VAL A 36 14.01 -7.32 15.47
N SER A 37 12.81 -7.32 16.06
CA SER A 37 12.63 -7.27 17.52
C SER A 37 13.18 -8.52 18.20
N SER A 38 12.88 -9.71 17.67
CA SER A 38 13.40 -10.98 18.21
C SER A 38 14.92 -11.04 18.10
N SER A 39 15.47 -10.66 16.95
CA SER A 39 16.92 -10.68 16.68
C SER A 39 17.71 -9.73 17.56
N SER A 40 17.13 -8.61 17.96
CA SER A 40 17.79 -7.62 18.82
C SER A 40 17.81 -8.02 20.30
N GLY A 41 16.89 -8.90 20.73
CA GLY A 41 16.68 -9.23 22.14
C GLY A 41 17.15 -10.60 22.60
N TYR A 42 17.35 -11.58 21.70
CA TYR A 42 17.38 -13.00 22.10
C TYR A 42 18.74 -13.55 22.55
N ASP A 43 19.86 -12.95 22.13
CA ASP A 43 21.18 -13.52 22.42
C ASP A 43 22.22 -12.45 22.77
N GLN A 44 22.55 -12.39 24.07
CA GLN A 44 23.65 -11.56 24.59
C GLN A 44 25.02 -12.21 24.39
N THR A 45 25.08 -13.49 24.01
CA THR A 45 26.34 -14.20 23.72
C THR A 45 26.81 -13.95 22.30
N TRP A 46 25.88 -13.78 21.34
CA TRP A 46 26.23 -13.34 20.00
C TRP A 46 26.59 -11.85 19.99
N THR A 47 27.81 -11.54 19.61
CA THR A 47 28.39 -10.18 19.57
C THR A 47 29.35 -10.04 18.39
N GLY A 48 29.76 -8.80 18.08
CA GLY A 48 30.75 -8.49 17.04
C GLY A 48 30.15 -8.20 15.66
N GLU A 49 31.04 -7.97 14.69
CA GLU A 49 30.72 -7.43 13.36
C GLU A 49 29.68 -8.27 12.58
N SER A 50 29.68 -9.60 12.76
CA SER A 50 28.69 -10.48 12.15
C SER A 50 27.27 -10.22 12.65
N LYS A 51 27.11 -9.90 13.94
CA LYS A 51 25.80 -9.53 14.52
C LYS A 51 25.36 -8.17 14.00
N ASP A 52 26.28 -7.20 13.96
CA ASP A 52 25.99 -5.85 13.48
C ASP A 52 25.56 -5.88 12.01
N SER A 53 26.28 -6.63 11.16
CA SER A 53 25.95 -6.82 9.75
C SER A 53 24.59 -7.48 9.56
N TYR A 54 24.27 -8.49 10.38
CA TYR A 54 22.96 -9.15 10.36
C TYR A 54 21.83 -8.20 10.74
N LEU A 55 21.97 -7.46 11.84
CA LEU A 55 20.97 -6.49 12.29
C LEU A 55 20.80 -5.36 11.28
N MET A 56 21.88 -4.90 10.65
CA MET A 56 21.83 -3.91 9.57
C MET A 56 21.02 -4.44 8.38
N TYR A 57 21.27 -5.68 7.95
CA TYR A 57 20.50 -6.31 6.88
C TYR A 57 19.00 -6.40 7.21
N LEU A 58 18.65 -6.84 8.43
CA LEU A 58 17.25 -6.86 8.86
C LEU A 58 16.62 -5.46 8.90
N GLY A 59 17.40 -4.44 9.27
CA GLY A 59 16.99 -3.04 9.20
C GLY A 59 16.62 -2.61 7.78
N ILE A 60 17.44 -2.96 6.79
CA ILE A 60 17.18 -2.69 5.36
C ILE A 60 15.91 -3.41 4.90
N VAL A 61 15.75 -4.69 5.25
CA VAL A 61 14.54 -5.47 4.90
C VAL A 61 13.29 -4.79 5.48
N LYS A 62 13.31 -4.46 6.77
CA LYS A 62 12.21 -3.73 7.43
C LYS A 62 11.90 -2.42 6.72
N GLN A 63 12.92 -1.62 6.39
CA GLN A 63 12.75 -0.32 5.71
C GLN A 63 12.02 -0.49 4.37
N TYR A 64 12.40 -1.47 3.55
CA TYR A 64 11.72 -1.72 2.28
C TYR A 64 10.26 -2.16 2.47
N HIS A 65 9.97 -2.99 3.48
CA HIS A 65 8.57 -3.35 3.79
C HIS A 65 7.74 -2.12 4.24
N GLU A 66 8.34 -1.18 4.98
CA GLU A 66 7.66 0.07 5.35
C GLU A 66 7.33 0.92 4.13
N ASP A 67 8.26 1.04 3.19
CA ASP A 67 8.08 1.87 2.00
C ASP A 67 7.08 1.25 1.02
N LEU A 68 7.10 -0.07 0.84
CA LEU A 68 6.08 -0.80 0.08
C LEU A 68 4.68 -0.64 0.70
N ALA A 69 4.57 -0.76 2.03
CA ALA A 69 3.29 -0.58 2.71
C ALA A 69 2.75 0.86 2.54
N LYS A 70 3.61 1.88 2.60
CA LYS A 70 3.23 3.29 2.32
C LYS A 70 2.80 3.47 0.86
N CYS A 71 3.52 2.88 -0.08
CA CYS A 71 3.22 2.96 -1.51
C CYS A 71 1.84 2.37 -1.81
N VAL A 72 1.56 1.16 -1.34
CA VAL A 72 0.27 0.49 -1.57
C VAL A 72 -0.88 1.21 -0.89
N LYS A 73 -0.66 1.76 0.32
CA LYS A 73 -1.67 2.61 0.98
C LYS A 73 -2.00 3.86 0.15
N SER A 74 -0.98 4.50 -0.42
CA SER A 74 -1.14 5.69 -1.27
C SER A 74 -1.86 5.34 -2.58
N TYR A 75 -1.50 4.21 -3.18
CA TYR A 75 -2.17 3.67 -4.37
C TYR A 75 -3.66 3.41 -4.11
N LYS A 76 -3.99 2.68 -3.04
CA LYS A 76 -5.38 2.44 -2.63
C LYS A 76 -6.16 3.74 -2.45
N LYS A 77 -5.56 4.73 -1.79
CA LYS A 77 -6.16 6.04 -1.60
C LYS A 77 -6.48 6.70 -2.95
N ALA A 78 -5.52 6.75 -3.87
CA ALA A 78 -5.70 7.36 -5.19
C ALA A 78 -6.82 6.70 -6.00
N VAL A 79 -6.89 5.36 -6.05
CA VAL A 79 -7.95 4.66 -6.79
C VAL A 79 -9.33 4.81 -6.13
N THR A 80 -9.38 4.97 -4.81
CA THR A 80 -10.63 5.24 -4.07
C THR A 80 -11.10 6.68 -4.31
N GLU A 81 -10.19 7.65 -4.33
CA GLU A 81 -10.49 9.04 -4.68
C GLU A 81 -10.99 9.16 -6.12
N LEU A 82 -10.36 8.44 -7.06
CA LEU A 82 -10.82 8.39 -8.45
C LEU A 82 -12.26 7.88 -8.57
N GLN A 83 -12.63 6.83 -7.84
CA GLN A 83 -14.01 6.34 -7.84
C GLN A 83 -14.98 7.40 -7.30
N LYS A 84 -14.61 8.07 -6.20
CA LYS A 84 -15.43 9.15 -5.63
C LYS A 84 -15.61 10.31 -6.61
N ASP A 85 -14.56 10.69 -7.34
CA ASP A 85 -14.62 11.77 -8.33
C ASP A 85 -15.54 11.39 -9.50
N ILE A 86 -15.51 10.13 -9.96
CA ILE A 86 -16.44 9.61 -10.97
C ILE A 86 -17.87 9.62 -10.45
N ASP A 87 -18.12 9.08 -9.25
CA ASP A 87 -19.46 9.03 -8.65
C ASP A 87 -20.04 10.46 -8.46
N SER A 88 -19.18 11.41 -8.09
CA SER A 88 -19.58 12.83 -7.95
C SER A 88 -19.89 13.48 -9.30
N PHE A 89 -19.14 13.15 -10.36
CA PHE A 89 -19.38 13.68 -11.70
C PHE A 89 -20.69 13.17 -12.31
N ASP A 90 -21.04 11.91 -12.04
CA ASP A 90 -22.30 11.30 -12.49
C ASP A 90 -23.52 11.77 -11.68
N SER A 91 -23.32 12.45 -10.54
CA SER A 91 -24.41 13.00 -9.73
C SER A 91 -24.93 14.34 -10.29
N SER A 92 -26.16 14.31 -10.81
CA SER A 92 -27.13 15.39 -11.18
C SER A 92 -26.67 16.68 -11.88
N GLU A 93 -25.57 17.34 -11.53
CA GLU A 93 -25.15 18.63 -12.14
C GLU A 93 -24.82 18.48 -13.64
N MET A 94 -24.34 17.31 -14.07
CA MET A 94 -24.11 16.99 -15.49
C MET A 94 -25.36 16.48 -16.22
N GLY A 95 -26.41 16.05 -15.49
CA GLY A 95 -27.70 15.66 -16.08
C GLY A 95 -28.40 16.88 -16.68
N GLU A 96 -28.42 17.99 -15.96
CA GLU A 96 -28.99 19.25 -16.42
C GLU A 96 -28.26 19.84 -17.65
N ILE A 97 -26.93 19.69 -17.72
CA ILE A 97 -26.12 20.18 -18.87
C ILE A 97 -26.25 19.25 -20.09
N ARG A 98 -26.46 17.94 -19.88
CA ARG A 98 -26.66 16.97 -20.98
C ARG A 98 -28.07 16.97 -21.56
N GLY A 99 -28.99 17.76 -21.01
CA GLY A 99 -30.35 17.94 -21.55
C GLY A 99 -31.22 16.68 -21.42
N ILE A 100 -31.08 15.94 -20.31
CA ILE A 100 -32.04 14.91 -19.88
C ILE A 100 -32.82 15.44 -18.69
#